data_AF-A0A7S4D325-F1
#
_entry.id   AF-A0A7S4D325-F1
#
_cell.length_a   1.000
_cell.length_b   1.000
_cell.length_c   1.000
_cell.angle_alpha   90.00
_cell.angle_beta   90.00
_cell.angle_gamma   90.00
#
_symmetry.space_group_name_H-M   'P 1'
#
loop_
_entity.id
_entity.type
_entity.pdbx_description
1 polymer ?
#
loop_
_entity_poly.entity_id
_entity_poly.type
_entity_poly.pdbx_seq_one_letter_code
_entity_poly.pdbx_strand_id
1 'polypeptide(L)'
;GADAAGPAVTPEGASPATTTAAPASAKAPLPEPLGEESLQALIAAEECWRNVEWDGLDTHCTTILDNKESAKEQREKMKEALKQLKSCADVSDVDKEVFNSTFKLITQTLGKLSGRSKYAEDAFLELYQCFKKAPDPTPLLQGFVEEQAIIKKALEKMKQLNDRNKELRMEREEFSKRLQAVNQEEATNSEWEQKAQEHLRFSQQLKGDIATLESTIEGLNLQNQALKETIQESQSQDWAKEVEERDRNLEALVQEMAQMEKNTSKWKQELAAATQALEQAPKQWEFDRAKKAFAVLQDLGIACGFDEFEAAAEKEAPQDVQVSSVELCMAHTNKQLLASNGKLKARNETVEAGLEQFRAQVSEKDAAIKELSSKLDALKGQLKQKSADDEAWQRFEKDEVLKGFHLAAVVAKEGVNPGDAAVAGNERAVIKALAIQRDKYKHSVISLEAENRKYKGQVQALAEERRSLETENVELYAKLKYVQTHGTESPGAGNRAAAAAKGKPLSKEMDRKYDRLFDESISPFAEWKRRQRDSQYQAMSAIDKVALKATNVFLSTKLSRLFLLVYTGVLHLLVFGMLHHSSLSRLPKA
;
A
#
# COMPACT_ATOMS: atom_id res chain seq x y z
N GLY A 1 44.79 41.81 28.36
CA GLY A 1 45.80 40.92 28.94
C GLY A 1 45.59 39.55 28.35
N ALA A 2 46.55 39.15 27.50
CA ALA A 2 46.82 37.83 26.90
C ALA A 2 45.69 37.21 26.05
N ASP A 3 45.71 37.34 24.71
CA ASP A 3 46.50 36.60 23.69
C ASP A 3 45.96 35.17 23.46
N ALA A 4 45.18 34.92 22.41
CA ALA A 4 45.59 34.67 21.00
C ALA A 4 46.17 33.26 20.77
N ALA A 5 45.39 32.39 20.12
CA ALA A 5 45.80 31.47 19.04
C ALA A 5 44.68 30.46 18.72
N GLY A 6 44.03 30.61 17.56
CA GLY A 6 43.67 29.43 16.76
C GLY A 6 44.97 28.87 16.15
N PRO A 7 45.03 27.58 15.75
CA PRO A 7 44.60 27.27 14.39
C PRO A 7 44.09 25.83 14.12
N ALA A 8 43.60 25.66 12.88
CA ALA A 8 43.67 24.46 12.04
C ALA A 8 42.75 23.25 12.35
N VAL A 9 41.57 23.27 11.74
CA VAL A 9 40.89 22.06 11.27
C VAL A 9 41.50 21.70 9.91
N THR A 10 42.38 20.72 9.89
CA THR A 10 42.82 20.02 8.67
C THR A 10 41.77 18.98 8.27
N PRO A 11 41.24 18.99 7.03
CA PRO A 11 40.58 17.84 6.46
C PRO A 11 41.63 17.01 5.72
N GLU A 12 42.25 16.05 6.40
CA GLU A 12 43.14 15.09 5.75
C GLU A 12 42.89 13.71 6.36
N GLY A 13 42.38 12.81 5.53
CA GLY A 13 41.93 11.49 5.94
C GLY A 13 41.12 10.83 4.82
N ALA A 14 41.75 10.77 3.65
CA ALA A 14 41.24 10.14 2.45
C ALA A 14 40.58 8.79 2.74
N SER A 15 39.31 8.66 2.35
CA SER A 15 38.71 7.35 2.10
C SER A 15 39.60 6.61 1.11
N PRO A 16 40.01 5.35 1.38
CA PRO A 16 40.50 4.51 0.30
C PRO A 16 39.27 4.20 -0.54
N ALA A 17 39.08 4.99 -1.60
CA ALA A 17 38.42 4.49 -2.80
C ALA A 17 39.18 3.21 -3.15
N THR A 18 38.64 2.08 -2.72
CA THR A 18 39.08 0.78 -3.21
C THR A 18 38.46 0.68 -4.59
N THR A 19 39.02 1.49 -5.49
CA THR A 19 39.14 1.17 -6.90
C THR A 19 39.93 -0.13 -6.89
N THR A 20 39.23 -1.25 -6.76
CA THR A 20 39.72 -2.51 -7.29
C THR A 20 39.66 -2.34 -8.80
N ALA A 21 40.56 -1.50 -9.32
CA ALA A 21 41.11 -1.70 -10.63
C ALA A 21 41.59 -3.14 -10.58
N ALA A 22 40.83 -4.03 -11.22
CA ALA A 22 41.33 -5.32 -11.59
C ALA A 22 42.74 -5.08 -12.12
N PRO A 23 43.77 -5.78 -11.62
CA PRO A 23 45.06 -5.68 -12.27
C PRO A 23 44.75 -5.96 -13.73
N ALA A 24 45.11 -5.01 -14.60
CA ALA A 24 45.20 -5.25 -16.01
C ALA A 24 46.21 -6.38 -16.13
N SER A 25 45.70 -7.60 -15.99
CA SER A 25 46.38 -8.82 -16.36
C SER A 25 46.69 -8.55 -17.81
N ALA A 26 47.96 -8.21 -18.04
CA ALA A 26 48.57 -8.32 -19.35
C ALA A 26 47.96 -9.57 -19.96
N LYS A 27 47.25 -9.38 -21.06
CA LYS A 27 46.60 -10.43 -21.81
C LYS A 27 47.74 -11.24 -22.42
N ALA A 28 48.44 -12.01 -21.58
CA ALA A 28 49.31 -13.07 -22.01
C ALA A 28 48.44 -13.89 -22.95
N PRO A 29 48.87 -14.10 -24.20
CA PRO A 29 48.10 -14.94 -25.11
C PRO A 29 47.85 -16.24 -24.37
N LEU A 30 46.57 -16.59 -24.22
CA LEU A 30 46.20 -17.93 -23.80
C LEU A 30 47.00 -18.90 -24.69
N PRO A 31 47.60 -19.97 -24.15
CA PRO A 31 48.28 -20.95 -24.98
C PRO A 31 47.26 -21.44 -26.01
N GLU A 32 47.46 -21.00 -27.26
CA GLU A 32 46.55 -21.36 -28.33
C GLU A 32 46.71 -22.87 -28.54
N PRO A 33 45.62 -23.65 -28.52
CA PRO A 33 45.71 -25.04 -28.88
C PRO A 33 46.28 -25.13 -30.30
N LEU A 34 47.16 -26.10 -30.52
CA LEU A 34 47.65 -26.40 -31.88
C LEU A 34 46.45 -26.54 -32.81
N GLY A 35 46.56 -25.98 -34.02
CA GLY A 35 45.53 -26.09 -35.04
C GLY A 35 45.13 -27.55 -35.26
N GLU A 36 43.86 -27.79 -35.54
CA GLU A 36 43.30 -29.15 -35.66
C GLU A 36 44.06 -30.01 -36.68
N GLU A 37 44.58 -29.39 -37.75
CA GLU A 37 45.46 -29.99 -38.75
C GLU A 37 46.80 -30.46 -38.15
N SER A 38 47.42 -29.66 -37.29
CA SER A 38 48.68 -30.01 -36.63
C SER A 38 48.51 -31.15 -35.62
N LEU A 39 47.36 -31.20 -34.94
CA LEU A 39 47.04 -32.29 -34.01
C LEU A 39 46.74 -33.60 -34.77
N GLN A 40 46.05 -33.52 -35.90
CA GLN A 40 45.85 -34.66 -36.80
C GLN A 40 47.16 -35.16 -37.40
N ALA A 41 48.06 -34.26 -37.81
CA ALA A 41 49.39 -34.64 -38.29
C ALA A 41 50.23 -35.34 -37.20
N LEU A 42 50.07 -34.94 -35.93
CA LEU A 42 50.76 -35.55 -34.80
C LEU A 42 50.26 -36.98 -34.52
N ILE A 43 48.93 -37.17 -34.54
CA ILE A 43 48.29 -38.49 -34.40
C ILE A 43 48.68 -39.40 -35.58
N ALA A 44 48.65 -38.87 -36.81
CA ALA A 44 49.06 -39.62 -37.99
C ALA A 44 50.54 -40.01 -37.96
N ALA A 45 51.41 -39.14 -37.42
CA ALA A 45 52.82 -39.46 -37.20
C ALA A 45 52.99 -40.59 -36.17
N GLU A 46 52.28 -40.53 -35.04
CA GLU A 46 52.28 -41.59 -34.02
C GLU A 46 51.84 -42.94 -34.61
N GLU A 47 50.73 -42.96 -35.36
CA GLU A 47 50.24 -44.19 -36.00
C GLU A 47 51.22 -44.73 -37.04
N CYS A 48 51.84 -43.86 -37.84
CA CYS A 48 52.87 -44.26 -38.81
C CYS A 48 54.05 -44.92 -38.10
N TRP A 49 54.58 -44.34 -37.02
CA TRP A 49 55.72 -44.88 -36.27
C TRP A 49 55.40 -46.20 -35.56
N ARG A 50 54.17 -46.36 -35.07
CA ARG A 50 53.70 -47.61 -34.43
C ARG A 50 53.52 -48.76 -35.43
N ASN A 51 53.15 -48.44 -36.67
CA ASN A 51 52.91 -49.44 -37.72
C ASN A 51 54.17 -49.87 -38.48
N VAL A 52 55.34 -49.29 -38.18
CA VAL A 52 56.61 -49.76 -38.75
C VAL A 52 57.04 -51.05 -38.02
N GLU A 53 57.11 -52.15 -38.77
CA GLU A 53 57.62 -53.44 -38.27
C GLU A 53 59.16 -53.41 -38.16
N TRP A 54 59.68 -52.99 -37.01
CA TRP A 54 61.12 -52.91 -36.75
C TRP A 54 61.83 -54.28 -36.75
N ASP A 55 61.16 -55.35 -36.33
CA ASP A 55 61.71 -56.71 -36.31
C ASP A 55 61.99 -57.27 -37.72
N GLY A 56 61.14 -56.90 -38.69
CA GLY A 56 61.36 -57.24 -40.09
C GLY A 56 62.61 -56.56 -40.64
N LEU A 57 62.90 -55.33 -40.21
CA LEU A 57 64.03 -54.54 -40.71
C LEU A 57 65.39 -55.12 -40.27
N ASP A 58 65.48 -55.64 -39.05
CA ASP A 58 66.67 -56.31 -38.53
C ASP A 58 67.00 -57.57 -39.36
N THR A 59 65.99 -58.34 -39.73
CA THR A 59 66.14 -59.55 -40.58
C THR A 59 66.58 -59.20 -42.01
N HIS A 60 66.08 -58.11 -42.58
CA HIS A 60 66.53 -57.62 -43.88
C HIS A 60 67.99 -57.13 -43.81
N CYS A 61 68.39 -56.48 -42.72
CA CYS A 61 69.75 -56.01 -42.52
C CYS A 61 70.76 -57.17 -42.46
N THR A 62 70.45 -58.25 -41.71
CA THR A 62 71.32 -59.45 -41.68
C THR A 62 71.39 -60.12 -43.05
N THR A 63 70.26 -60.24 -43.75
CA THR A 63 70.22 -60.82 -45.10
C THR A 63 71.04 -60.00 -46.10
N ILE A 64 71.02 -58.67 -46.00
CA ILE A 64 71.83 -57.78 -46.84
C ILE A 64 73.33 -57.92 -46.54
N LEU A 65 73.71 -58.07 -45.26
CA LEU A 65 75.10 -58.31 -44.88
C LEU A 65 75.61 -59.65 -45.42
N ASP A 66 74.81 -60.72 -45.31
CA ASP A 66 75.12 -62.04 -45.86
C ASP A 66 75.20 -62.00 -47.40
N ASN A 67 74.30 -61.25 -48.05
CA ASN A 67 74.32 -61.03 -49.49
C ASN A 67 75.55 -60.23 -49.94
N LYS A 68 75.99 -59.25 -49.15
CA LYS A 68 77.19 -58.46 -49.43
C LYS A 68 78.47 -59.31 -49.32
N GLU A 69 78.54 -60.21 -48.34
CA GLU A 69 79.65 -61.13 -48.16
C GLU A 69 79.69 -62.21 -49.26
N SER A 70 78.55 -62.84 -49.55
CA SER A 70 78.44 -63.83 -50.62
C SER A 70 78.65 -63.23 -52.01
N ALA A 71 78.14 -62.02 -52.30
CA ALA A 71 78.40 -61.31 -53.55
C ALA A 71 79.88 -60.92 -53.72
N LYS A 72 80.58 -60.60 -52.61
CA LYS A 72 82.02 -60.38 -52.63
C LYS A 72 82.77 -61.67 -52.96
N GLU A 73 82.42 -62.79 -52.33
CA GLU A 73 83.03 -64.10 -52.60
C GLU A 73 82.78 -64.57 -54.05
N GLN A 74 81.53 -64.46 -54.53
CA GLN A 74 81.16 -64.78 -55.91
C GLN A 74 81.90 -63.91 -56.93
N ARG A 75 82.08 -62.61 -56.63
CA ARG A 75 82.87 -61.72 -57.49
C ARG A 75 84.33 -62.14 -57.56
N GLU A 76 84.96 -62.53 -56.45
CA GLU A 76 86.35 -63.01 -56.48
C GLU A 76 86.47 -64.33 -57.25
N LYS A 77 85.54 -65.28 -57.04
CA LYS A 77 85.45 -66.51 -57.85
C LYS A 77 85.27 -66.22 -59.34
N MET A 78 84.41 -65.26 -59.69
CA MET A 78 84.16 -64.86 -61.08
C MET A 78 85.36 -64.16 -61.72
N LYS A 79 86.10 -63.33 -60.97
CA LYS A 79 87.36 -62.74 -61.46
C LYS A 79 88.40 -63.83 -61.76
N GLU A 80 88.51 -64.83 -60.89
CA GLU A 80 89.43 -65.95 -61.11
C GLU A 80 88.99 -66.81 -62.31
N ALA A 81 87.70 -67.10 -62.45
CA ALA A 81 87.17 -67.80 -63.63
C ALA A 81 87.36 -67.00 -64.93
N LEU A 82 87.19 -65.67 -64.91
CA LEU A 82 87.48 -64.80 -66.06
C LEU A 82 88.97 -64.77 -66.40
N LYS A 83 89.84 -64.83 -65.39
CA LYS A 83 91.30 -64.92 -65.57
C LYS A 83 91.70 -66.27 -66.19
N GLN A 84 91.08 -67.36 -65.74
CA GLN A 84 91.25 -68.70 -66.31
C GLN A 84 90.73 -68.78 -67.76
N LEU A 85 89.55 -68.22 -68.05
CA LEU A 85 89.01 -68.12 -69.41
C LEU A 85 89.96 -67.36 -70.35
N LYS A 86 90.56 -66.27 -69.86
CA LYS A 86 91.58 -65.52 -70.60
C LYS A 86 92.86 -66.33 -70.85
N SER A 87 93.21 -67.28 -69.99
CA SER A 87 94.38 -68.15 -70.16
C SER A 87 94.12 -69.41 -71.01
N CYS A 88 92.88 -69.90 -71.08
CA CYS A 88 92.53 -71.12 -71.84
C CYS A 88 92.16 -70.84 -73.32
N ALA A 89 92.05 -69.58 -73.73
CA ALA A 89 91.65 -69.19 -75.07
C ALA A 89 92.85 -69.21 -76.04
N ASP A 90 93.05 -70.32 -76.75
CA ASP A 90 93.99 -70.42 -77.87
C ASP A 90 93.24 -70.08 -79.18
N VAL A 91 93.28 -68.81 -79.59
CA VAL A 91 92.40 -68.26 -80.65
C VAL A 91 93.16 -67.37 -81.64
N SER A 92 92.68 -67.32 -82.89
CA SER A 92 93.20 -66.49 -83.99
C SER A 92 93.23 -64.99 -83.64
N ASP A 93 94.11 -64.20 -84.28
CA ASP A 93 94.31 -62.78 -83.92
C ASP A 93 93.06 -61.88 -84.12
N VAL A 94 92.18 -62.22 -85.06
CA VAL A 94 90.92 -61.48 -85.30
C VAL A 94 89.87 -61.77 -84.22
N ASP A 95 89.80 -63.02 -83.76
CA ASP A 95 88.91 -63.42 -82.67
C ASP A 95 89.38 -62.92 -81.30
N LYS A 96 90.70 -62.73 -81.12
CA LYS A 96 91.29 -62.15 -79.91
C LYS A 96 90.86 -60.70 -79.67
N GLU A 97 90.72 -59.88 -80.70
CA GLU A 97 90.31 -58.47 -80.53
C GLU A 97 88.84 -58.36 -80.10
N VAL A 98 87.94 -59.12 -80.74
CA VAL A 98 86.52 -59.22 -80.36
C VAL A 98 86.36 -59.81 -78.96
N PHE A 99 87.12 -60.86 -78.64
CA PHE A 99 87.14 -61.48 -77.30
C PHE A 99 87.62 -60.50 -76.23
N ASN A 100 88.71 -59.76 -76.46
CA ASN A 100 89.22 -58.79 -75.50
C ASN A 100 88.27 -57.59 -75.33
N SER A 101 87.62 -57.14 -76.39
CA SER A 101 86.60 -56.06 -76.34
C SER A 101 85.36 -56.48 -75.54
N THR A 102 84.82 -57.66 -75.82
CA THR A 102 83.67 -58.23 -75.07
C THR A 102 84.04 -58.55 -73.63
N PHE A 103 85.23 -59.10 -73.36
CA PHE A 103 85.74 -59.32 -72.02
C PHE A 103 85.86 -58.02 -71.22
N LYS A 104 86.36 -56.95 -71.85
CA LYS A 104 86.46 -55.62 -71.25
C LYS A 104 85.08 -55.02 -70.96
N LEU A 105 84.12 -55.16 -71.89
CA LEU A 105 82.74 -54.71 -71.69
C LEU A 105 82.06 -55.46 -70.55
N ILE A 106 82.18 -56.79 -70.49
CA ILE A 106 81.63 -57.65 -69.42
C ILE A 106 82.26 -57.30 -68.06
N THR A 107 83.58 -57.09 -68.03
CA THR A 107 84.28 -56.69 -66.80
C THR A 107 83.84 -55.30 -66.33
N GLN A 108 83.65 -54.37 -67.26
CA GLN A 108 83.19 -53.01 -66.98
C GLN A 108 81.74 -52.99 -66.50
N THR A 109 80.84 -53.77 -67.10
CA THR A 109 79.44 -53.87 -66.67
C THR A 109 79.32 -54.56 -65.32
N LEU A 110 80.07 -55.62 -65.05
CA LEU A 110 80.13 -56.29 -63.74
C LEU A 110 80.68 -55.36 -62.64
N GLY A 111 81.70 -54.57 -62.97
CA GLY A 111 82.26 -53.54 -62.09
C GLY A 111 81.21 -52.48 -61.73
N LYS A 112 80.51 -51.94 -62.74
CA LYS A 112 79.43 -50.97 -62.55
C LYS A 112 78.24 -51.55 -61.77
N LEU A 113 77.81 -52.77 -62.09
CA LEU A 113 76.67 -53.42 -61.44
C LEU A 113 76.92 -53.61 -59.95
N SER A 114 78.07 -54.15 -59.56
CA SER A 114 78.34 -54.32 -58.14
C SER A 114 78.88 -53.06 -57.46
N GLY A 115 79.30 -52.03 -58.20
CA GLY A 115 79.41 -50.67 -57.67
C GLY A 115 78.04 -50.11 -57.24
N ARG A 116 77.01 -50.29 -58.08
CA ARG A 116 75.62 -49.90 -57.75
C ARG A 116 75.05 -50.72 -56.58
N SER A 117 75.30 -52.03 -56.53
CA SER A 117 74.88 -52.90 -55.41
C SER A 117 75.51 -52.43 -54.10
N LYS A 118 76.84 -52.26 -54.07
CA LYS A 118 77.55 -51.77 -52.88
C LYS A 118 77.03 -50.42 -52.40
N TYR A 119 76.81 -49.48 -53.31
CA TYR A 119 76.26 -48.18 -52.96
C TYR A 119 74.85 -48.29 -52.35
N ALA A 120 73.98 -49.11 -52.91
CA ALA A 120 72.64 -49.33 -52.37
C ALA A 120 72.66 -50.02 -50.99
N GLU A 121 73.53 -51.02 -50.82
CA GLU A 121 73.73 -51.73 -49.55
C GLU A 121 74.31 -50.80 -48.48
N ASP A 122 75.34 -50.01 -48.83
CA ASP A 122 75.98 -49.07 -47.91
C ASP A 122 75.03 -47.95 -47.50
N ALA A 123 74.26 -47.39 -48.45
CA ALA A 123 73.24 -46.38 -48.17
C ALA A 123 72.11 -46.92 -47.27
N PHE A 124 71.67 -48.16 -47.48
CA PHE A 124 70.69 -48.81 -46.62
C PHE A 124 71.22 -49.01 -45.19
N LEU A 125 72.46 -49.51 -45.06
CA LEU A 125 73.08 -49.73 -43.75
C LEU A 125 73.31 -48.42 -42.99
N GLU A 126 73.66 -47.34 -43.68
CA GLU A 126 73.81 -46.00 -43.09
C GLU A 126 72.47 -45.49 -42.54
N LEU A 127 71.39 -45.60 -43.31
CA LEU A 127 70.04 -45.24 -42.85
C LEU A 127 69.59 -46.10 -41.67
N TYR A 128 69.79 -47.42 -41.74
CA TYR A 128 69.45 -48.35 -40.66
C TYR A 128 70.18 -48.01 -39.35
N GLN A 129 71.47 -47.65 -39.42
CA GLN A 129 72.23 -47.22 -38.23
C GLN A 129 71.69 -45.93 -37.61
N CYS A 130 71.21 -44.99 -38.43
CA CYS A 130 70.57 -43.77 -37.95
C CYS A 130 69.25 -44.07 -37.23
N PHE A 131 68.41 -44.94 -37.78
CA PHE A 131 67.14 -45.33 -37.14
C PHE A 131 67.36 -46.14 -35.86
N LYS A 132 68.33 -47.06 -35.82
CA LYS A 132 68.62 -47.87 -34.62
C LYS A 132 69.14 -47.04 -33.44
N LYS A 133 69.82 -45.92 -33.71
CA LYS A 133 70.34 -45.00 -32.68
C LYS A 133 69.30 -43.97 -32.23
N ALA A 134 68.21 -43.78 -32.97
CA ALA A 134 67.18 -42.81 -32.64
C ALA A 134 66.33 -43.34 -31.46
N PRO A 135 66.09 -42.53 -30.41
CA PRO A 135 65.10 -42.85 -29.38
C PRO A 135 63.71 -42.97 -30.00
N ASP A 136 62.87 -43.86 -29.45
CA ASP A 136 61.47 -44.01 -29.88
C ASP A 136 60.71 -42.68 -29.66
N PRO A 137 60.15 -42.05 -30.72
CA PRO A 137 59.41 -40.79 -30.61
C PRO A 137 57.98 -40.98 -30.07
N THR A 138 57.45 -42.20 -30.05
CA THR A 138 56.07 -42.52 -29.65
C THR A 138 55.68 -41.97 -28.27
N PRO A 139 56.45 -42.18 -27.17
CA PRO A 139 56.07 -41.67 -25.85
C PRO A 139 56.04 -40.14 -25.78
N LEU A 140 56.90 -39.45 -26.53
CA LEU A 140 56.92 -38.00 -26.57
C LEU A 140 55.69 -37.45 -27.33
N LEU A 141 55.36 -38.06 -28.47
CA LEU A 141 54.18 -37.70 -29.26
C LEU A 141 52.89 -37.94 -28.48
N GLN A 142 52.78 -39.07 -27.79
CA GLN A 142 51.64 -39.38 -26.93
C GLN A 142 51.47 -38.34 -25.81
N GLY A 143 52.57 -37.98 -25.13
CA GLY A 143 52.56 -36.93 -24.11
C GLY A 143 52.05 -35.58 -24.64
N PHE A 144 52.48 -35.17 -25.84
CA PHE A 144 51.99 -33.94 -26.46
C PHE A 144 50.50 -33.99 -26.83
N VAL A 145 50.00 -35.13 -27.34
CA VAL A 145 48.57 -35.31 -27.63
C VAL A 145 47.74 -35.22 -26.34
N GLU A 146 48.21 -35.85 -25.27
CA GLU A 146 47.56 -35.81 -23.96
C GLU A 146 47.55 -34.39 -23.36
N GLU A 147 48.67 -33.67 -23.43
CA GLU A 147 48.77 -32.27 -22.99
C GLU A 147 47.81 -31.36 -23.78
N GLN A 148 47.74 -31.51 -25.10
CA GLN A 148 46.80 -30.74 -25.92
C GLN A 148 45.34 -31.04 -25.56
N ALA A 149 45.02 -32.29 -25.24
CA ALA A 149 43.68 -32.65 -24.77
C ALA A 149 43.34 -32.00 -23.41
N ILE A 150 44.32 -31.92 -22.49
CA ILE A 150 44.18 -31.23 -21.21
C ILE A 150 43.98 -29.72 -21.41
N ILE A 151 44.79 -29.09 -22.27
CA ILE A 151 44.69 -27.66 -22.59
C ILE A 151 43.33 -27.33 -23.19
N LYS A 152 42.85 -28.15 -24.14
CA LYS A 152 41.52 -27.98 -24.75
C LYS A 152 40.40 -28.03 -23.70
N LYS A 153 40.42 -29.02 -22.81
CA LYS A 153 39.46 -29.13 -21.70
C LYS A 153 39.55 -27.94 -20.73
N ALA A 154 40.76 -27.48 -20.42
CA ALA A 154 40.97 -26.33 -19.54
C ALA A 154 40.42 -25.03 -20.15
N LEU A 155 40.65 -24.80 -21.44
CA LEU A 155 40.15 -23.64 -22.18
C LEU A 155 38.63 -23.63 -22.25
N GLU A 156 38.01 -24.78 -22.51
CA GLU A 156 36.56 -24.91 -22.52
C GLU A 156 35.94 -24.64 -21.14
N LYS A 157 36.55 -25.18 -20.08
CA LYS A 157 36.14 -24.88 -18.70
C LYS A 157 36.32 -23.40 -18.36
N MET A 158 37.40 -22.77 -18.81
CA MET A 158 37.64 -21.34 -18.61
C MET A 158 36.59 -20.49 -19.32
N LYS A 159 36.18 -20.87 -20.54
CA LYS A 159 35.09 -20.22 -21.27
C LYS A 159 33.76 -20.34 -20.52
N GLN A 160 33.40 -21.55 -20.08
CA GLN A 160 32.20 -21.79 -19.27
C GLN A 160 32.18 -20.96 -17.98
N LEU A 161 33.31 -20.90 -17.26
CA LEU A 161 33.44 -20.08 -16.05
C LEU A 161 33.32 -18.58 -16.35
N ASN A 162 33.83 -18.12 -17.49
CA ASN A 162 33.71 -16.72 -17.89
C ASN A 162 32.27 -16.35 -18.26
N ASP A 163 31.57 -17.22 -18.99
CA ASP A 163 30.15 -17.05 -19.34
C ASP A 163 29.28 -17.06 -18.08
N ARG A 164 29.50 -18.00 -17.15
CA ARG A 164 28.81 -18.04 -15.86
C ARG A 164 29.08 -16.81 -15.00
N ASN A 165 30.31 -16.30 -14.99
CA ASN A 165 30.64 -15.04 -14.31
C ASN A 165 29.91 -13.84 -14.94
N LYS A 166 29.74 -13.82 -16.26
CA LYS A 166 28.98 -12.77 -16.96
C LYS A 166 27.49 -12.84 -16.58
N GLU A 167 26.90 -14.03 -16.57
CA GLU A 167 25.52 -14.24 -16.11
C GLU A 167 25.32 -13.79 -14.66
N LEU A 168 26.21 -14.21 -13.75
CA LEU A 168 26.15 -13.80 -12.34
C LEU A 168 26.25 -12.26 -12.18
N ARG A 169 27.01 -11.58 -13.03
CA ARG A 169 27.09 -10.11 -13.02
C ARG A 169 25.78 -9.46 -13.47
N MET A 170 25.15 -10.00 -14.52
CA MET A 170 23.85 -9.53 -15.00
C MET A 170 22.76 -9.75 -13.94
N GLU A 171 22.73 -10.95 -13.36
CA GLU A 171 21.79 -11.32 -12.30
C GLU A 171 21.97 -10.41 -11.07
N ARG A 172 23.20 -10.13 -10.65
CA ARG A 172 23.49 -9.17 -9.57
C ARG A 172 23.01 -7.76 -9.90
N GLU A 173 23.16 -7.31 -11.14
CA GLU A 173 22.69 -5.99 -11.57
C GLU A 173 21.16 -5.92 -11.57
N GLU A 174 20.47 -6.98 -12.02
CA GLU A 174 19.02 -7.10 -11.94
C GLU A 174 18.52 -7.10 -10.50
N PHE A 175 19.13 -7.89 -9.61
CA PHE A 175 18.81 -7.87 -8.20
C PHE A 175 19.04 -6.50 -7.56
N SER A 176 20.13 -5.81 -7.93
CA SER A 176 20.38 -4.45 -7.47
C SER A 176 19.29 -3.47 -7.93
N LYS A 177 18.81 -3.58 -9.18
CA LYS A 177 17.71 -2.74 -9.69
C LYS A 177 16.40 -3.05 -9.00
N ARG A 178 16.07 -4.33 -8.78
CA ARG A 178 14.87 -4.74 -8.03
C ARG A 178 14.91 -4.23 -6.60
N LEU A 179 16.05 -4.32 -5.92
CA LEU A 179 16.22 -3.80 -4.56
C LEU A 179 16.02 -2.29 -4.52
N GLN A 180 16.53 -1.55 -5.50
CA GLN A 180 16.32 -0.10 -5.60
C GLN A 180 14.84 0.25 -5.81
N ALA A 181 14.12 -0.49 -6.66
CA ALA A 181 12.68 -0.30 -6.86
C ALA A 181 11.88 -0.57 -5.59
N VAL A 182 12.18 -1.66 -4.88
CA VAL A 182 11.54 -1.98 -3.58
C VAL A 182 11.82 -0.87 -2.56
N ASN A 183 13.05 -0.38 -2.45
CA ASN A 183 13.37 0.73 -1.53
C ASN A 183 12.63 2.02 -1.89
N GLN A 184 12.41 2.31 -3.18
CA GLN A 184 11.60 3.45 -3.62
C GLN A 184 10.12 3.26 -3.25
N GLU A 185 9.58 2.05 -3.46
CA GLU A 185 8.21 1.71 -3.06
C GLU A 185 8.05 1.81 -1.53
N GLU A 186 8.99 1.31 -0.74
CA GLU A 186 8.98 1.45 0.72
C GLU A 186 9.04 2.93 1.17
N ALA A 187 9.85 3.76 0.52
CA ALA A 187 9.90 5.19 0.80
C ALA A 187 8.54 5.87 0.55
N THR A 188 7.94 5.60 -0.61
CA THR A 188 6.60 6.14 -0.92
C THR A 188 5.51 5.62 0.02
N ASN A 189 5.54 4.34 0.38
CA ASN A 189 4.62 3.77 1.37
C ASN A 189 4.80 4.43 2.74
N SER A 190 6.03 4.69 3.17
CA SER A 190 6.30 5.41 4.43
C SER A 190 5.74 6.84 4.40
N GLU A 191 5.82 7.54 3.25
CA GLU A 191 5.20 8.86 3.10
C GLU A 191 3.66 8.79 3.17
N TRP A 192 3.06 7.77 2.56
CA TRP A 192 1.61 7.54 2.63
C TRP A 192 1.15 7.19 4.05
N GLU A 193 1.90 6.38 4.78
CA GLU A 193 1.64 6.09 6.18
C GLU A 193 1.72 7.34 7.05
N GLN A 194 2.72 8.20 6.82
CA GLN A 194 2.83 9.47 7.53
C GLN A 194 1.61 10.37 7.24
N LYS A 195 1.22 10.53 5.97
CA LYS A 195 0.01 11.30 5.60
C LYS A 195 -1.25 10.71 6.23
N ALA A 196 -1.39 9.38 6.25
CA ALA A 196 -2.52 8.71 6.90
C ALA A 196 -2.55 8.99 8.41
N GLN A 197 -1.39 8.97 9.09
CA GLN A 197 -1.29 9.32 10.51
C GLN A 197 -1.61 10.80 10.76
N GLU A 198 -1.17 11.70 9.89
CA GLU A 198 -1.50 13.13 9.96
C GLU A 198 -3.01 13.37 9.79
N HIS A 199 -3.64 12.72 8.80
CA HIS A 199 -5.09 12.76 8.64
C HIS A 199 -5.84 12.19 9.85
N LEU A 200 -5.34 11.11 10.46
CA LEU A 200 -5.93 10.55 11.67
C LEU A 200 -5.83 11.52 12.85
N ARG A 201 -4.67 12.16 13.05
CA ARG A 201 -4.49 13.19 14.09
C ARG A 201 -5.40 14.38 13.85
N PHE A 202 -5.50 14.87 12.62
CA PHE A 202 -6.39 15.97 12.27
C PHE A 202 -7.87 15.60 12.51
N SER A 203 -8.27 14.38 12.16
CA SER A 203 -9.62 13.88 12.46
C SER A 203 -9.89 13.78 13.96
N GLN A 204 -8.91 13.36 14.77
CA GLN A 204 -9.03 13.35 16.23
C GLN A 204 -9.15 14.77 16.80
N GLN A 205 -8.38 15.73 16.27
CA GLN A 205 -8.48 17.14 16.65
C GLN A 205 -9.88 17.69 16.33
N LEU A 206 -10.38 17.48 15.11
CA LEU A 206 -11.74 17.88 14.73
C LEU A 206 -12.81 17.27 15.64
N LYS A 207 -12.66 16.00 16.04
CA LYS A 207 -13.57 15.38 17.01
C LYS A 207 -13.50 16.05 18.39
N GLY A 208 -12.30 16.44 18.83
CA GLY A 208 -12.12 17.22 20.05
C GLY A 208 -12.82 18.57 19.98
N ASP A 209 -12.61 19.30 18.88
CA ASP A 209 -13.22 20.61 18.66
C ASP A 209 -14.76 20.50 18.63
N ILE A 210 -15.31 19.50 17.94
CA ILE A 210 -16.76 19.21 17.94
C ILE A 210 -17.26 18.96 19.37
N ALA A 211 -16.57 18.14 20.16
CA ALA A 211 -16.99 17.87 21.54
C ALA A 211 -16.98 19.14 22.41
N THR A 212 -16.02 20.04 22.22
CA THR A 212 -16.00 21.32 22.94
C THR A 212 -17.13 22.27 22.50
N LEU A 213 -17.45 22.29 21.20
CA LEU A 213 -18.56 23.07 20.67
C LEU A 213 -19.91 22.50 21.16
N GLU A 214 -20.07 21.18 21.18
CA GLU A 214 -21.25 20.52 21.74
C GLU A 214 -21.45 20.88 23.22
N SER A 215 -20.39 20.82 24.03
CA SER A 215 -20.44 21.27 25.43
C SER A 215 -20.80 22.75 25.57
N THR A 216 -20.32 23.60 24.67
CA THR A 216 -20.64 25.04 24.67
C THR A 216 -22.10 25.29 24.29
N ILE A 217 -22.60 24.59 23.28
CA ILE A 217 -24.02 24.64 22.85
C ILE A 217 -24.92 24.19 23.99
N GLU A 218 -24.56 23.10 24.68
CA GLU A 218 -25.33 22.60 25.81
C GLU A 218 -25.33 23.60 26.98
N GLY A 219 -24.19 24.22 27.29
CA GLY A 219 -24.10 25.31 28.26
C GLY A 219 -24.98 26.51 27.91
N LEU A 220 -24.96 26.95 26.64
CA LEU A 220 -25.82 28.04 26.16
C LEU A 220 -27.30 27.67 26.19
N ASN A 221 -27.65 26.41 25.91
CA ASN A 221 -29.03 25.93 26.00
C ASN A 221 -29.54 25.95 27.45
N LEU A 222 -28.73 25.49 28.41
CA LEU A 222 -29.04 25.57 29.84
C LEU A 222 -29.22 27.02 30.30
N GLN A 223 -28.34 27.92 29.86
CA GLN A 223 -28.46 29.34 30.16
C GLN A 223 -29.75 29.95 29.55
N ASN A 224 -30.07 29.61 28.30
CA ASN A 224 -31.32 30.05 27.66
C ASN A 224 -32.55 29.51 28.38
N GLN A 225 -32.51 28.27 28.87
CA GLN A 225 -33.60 27.69 29.66
C GLN A 225 -33.76 28.43 30.99
N ALA A 226 -32.66 28.67 31.72
CA ALA A 226 -32.69 29.43 32.97
C ALA A 226 -33.22 30.86 32.77
N LEU A 227 -32.84 31.53 31.68
CA LEU A 227 -33.37 32.84 31.32
C LEU A 227 -34.87 32.79 31.01
N LYS A 228 -35.35 31.77 30.29
CA LYS A 228 -36.79 31.57 30.03
C LYS A 228 -37.57 31.36 31.31
N GLU A 229 -37.07 30.52 32.22
CA GLU A 229 -37.67 30.30 33.54
C GLU A 229 -37.71 31.60 34.35
N THR A 230 -36.63 32.38 34.36
CA THR A 230 -36.58 33.69 35.04
C THR A 230 -37.59 34.68 34.46
N ILE A 231 -37.73 34.75 33.13
CA ILE A 231 -38.72 35.60 32.47
C ILE A 231 -40.15 35.14 32.79
N GLN A 232 -40.38 33.83 32.81
CA GLN A 232 -41.69 33.26 33.15
C GLN A 232 -42.05 33.54 34.62
N GLU A 233 -41.08 33.42 35.52
CA GLU A 233 -41.23 33.78 36.94
C GLU A 233 -41.57 35.26 37.11
N SER A 234 -40.82 36.16 36.43
CA SER A 234 -41.10 37.60 36.50
C SER A 234 -42.48 37.95 35.93
N GLN A 235 -42.87 37.31 34.82
CA GLN A 235 -44.20 37.48 34.26
C GLN A 235 -45.27 37.00 35.25
N SER A 236 -45.12 35.81 35.84
CA SER A 236 -46.06 35.29 36.83
C SER A 236 -46.19 36.21 38.05
N GLN A 237 -45.09 36.84 38.48
CA GLN A 237 -45.12 37.82 39.57
C GLN A 237 -45.85 39.10 39.18
N ASP A 238 -45.65 39.60 37.96
CA ASP A 238 -46.35 40.79 37.48
C ASP A 238 -47.85 40.53 37.30
N TRP A 239 -48.22 39.36 36.77
CA TRP A 239 -49.62 38.90 36.71
C TRP A 239 -50.23 38.78 38.11
N ALA A 240 -49.49 38.26 39.10
CA ALA A 240 -49.98 38.17 40.47
C ALA A 240 -50.24 39.55 41.09
N LYS A 241 -49.34 40.53 40.87
CA LYS A 241 -49.54 41.91 41.34
C LYS A 241 -50.74 42.57 40.68
N GLU A 242 -50.95 42.36 39.38
CA GLU A 242 -52.10 42.91 38.67
C GLU A 242 -53.42 42.30 39.18
N VAL A 243 -53.45 40.98 39.43
CA VAL A 243 -54.61 40.32 40.05
C VAL A 243 -54.88 40.89 41.45
N GLU A 244 -53.86 41.00 42.30
CA GLU A 244 -54.02 41.59 43.63
C GLU A 244 -54.53 43.04 43.58
N GLU A 245 -54.07 43.85 42.63
CA GLU A 245 -54.55 45.22 42.46
C GLU A 245 -56.02 45.25 42.01
N ARG A 246 -56.42 44.35 41.10
CA ARG A 246 -57.81 44.20 40.68
C ARG A 246 -58.70 43.72 41.82
N ASP A 247 -58.23 42.79 42.65
CA ASP A 247 -58.97 42.32 43.82
C ASP A 247 -59.16 43.44 44.85
N ARG A 248 -58.13 44.24 45.13
CA ARG A 248 -58.24 45.44 45.99
C ARG A 248 -59.24 46.45 45.44
N ASN A 249 -59.25 46.67 44.12
CA ASN A 249 -60.21 47.57 43.47
C ASN A 249 -61.65 47.02 43.55
N LEU A 250 -61.84 45.72 43.36
CA LEU A 250 -63.14 45.06 43.53
C LEU A 250 -63.63 45.16 44.97
N GLU A 251 -62.76 44.91 45.95
CA GLU A 251 -63.09 45.07 47.38
C GLU A 251 -63.51 46.51 47.70
N ALA A 252 -62.79 47.51 47.17
CA ALA A 252 -63.16 48.92 47.33
C ALA A 252 -64.54 49.21 46.72
N LEU A 253 -64.83 48.70 45.51
CA LEU A 253 -66.13 48.88 44.85
C LEU A 253 -67.26 48.20 45.63
N VAL A 254 -67.01 47.01 46.18
CA VAL A 254 -67.97 46.30 47.04
C VAL A 254 -68.23 47.09 48.32
N GLN A 255 -67.21 47.69 48.93
CA GLN A 255 -67.38 48.58 50.08
C GLN A 255 -68.21 49.82 49.73
N GLU A 256 -67.96 50.44 48.57
CA GLU A 256 -68.76 51.56 48.07
C GLU A 256 -70.22 51.15 47.82
N MET A 257 -70.45 50.00 47.20
CA MET A 257 -71.79 49.44 47.00
C MET A 257 -72.51 49.20 48.33
N ALA A 258 -71.84 48.60 49.32
CA ALA A 258 -72.42 48.38 50.64
C ALA A 258 -72.76 49.71 51.35
N GLN A 259 -71.91 50.73 51.19
CA GLN A 259 -72.17 52.06 51.71
C GLN A 259 -73.36 52.73 51.00
N MET A 260 -73.48 52.56 49.68
CA MET A 260 -74.63 53.04 48.90
C MET A 260 -75.91 52.33 49.31
N GLU A 261 -75.91 51.01 49.51
CA GLU A 261 -77.06 50.27 50.02
C GLU A 261 -77.48 50.76 51.42
N LYS A 262 -76.51 51.03 52.30
CA LYS A 262 -76.77 51.64 53.62
C LYS A 262 -77.41 53.02 53.47
N ASN A 263 -76.93 53.85 52.54
CA ASN A 263 -77.54 55.15 52.26
C ASN A 263 -78.95 54.99 51.67
N THR A 264 -79.14 54.10 50.69
CA THR A 264 -80.46 53.81 50.10
C THR A 264 -81.45 53.32 51.15
N SER A 265 -81.03 52.48 52.10
CA SER A 265 -81.89 52.03 53.19
C SER A 265 -82.25 53.16 54.16
N LYS A 266 -81.32 54.07 54.49
CA LYS A 266 -81.62 55.31 55.23
C LYS A 266 -82.65 56.18 54.49
N TRP A 267 -82.40 56.48 53.22
CA TRP A 267 -83.32 57.27 52.39
C TRP A 267 -84.70 56.60 52.29
N LYS A 268 -84.77 55.27 52.20
CA LYS A 268 -86.04 54.52 52.23
C LYS A 268 -86.76 54.65 53.58
N GLN A 269 -86.03 54.58 54.70
CA GLN A 269 -86.61 54.79 56.03
C GLN A 269 -87.10 56.23 56.21
N GLU A 270 -86.31 57.22 55.77
CA GLU A 270 -86.70 58.63 55.79
C GLU A 270 -87.91 58.89 54.91
N LEU A 271 -87.96 58.29 53.71
CA LEU A 271 -89.13 58.35 52.84
C LEU A 271 -90.35 57.71 53.49
N ALA A 272 -90.20 56.54 54.12
CA ALA A 272 -91.29 55.88 54.84
C ALA A 272 -91.80 56.72 56.02
N ALA A 273 -90.89 57.32 56.80
CA ALA A 273 -91.23 58.22 57.89
C ALA A 273 -91.92 59.50 57.39
N ALA A 274 -91.45 60.08 56.27
CA ALA A 274 -92.06 61.24 55.64
C ALA A 274 -93.46 60.91 55.09
N THR A 275 -93.66 59.73 54.48
CA THR A 275 -94.99 59.28 54.03
C THR A 275 -95.94 59.06 55.19
N GLN A 276 -95.46 58.49 56.30
CA GLN A 276 -96.28 58.29 57.49
C GLN A 276 -96.64 59.62 58.18
N ALA A 277 -95.71 60.58 58.20
CA ALA A 277 -95.98 61.94 58.69
C ALA A 277 -96.97 62.70 57.80
N LEU A 278 -96.92 62.49 56.47
CA LEU A 278 -97.89 63.05 55.52
C LEU A 278 -99.29 62.42 55.69
N GLU A 279 -99.37 61.12 55.97
CA GLU A 279 -100.63 60.41 56.18
C GLU A 279 -101.29 60.77 57.53
N GLN A 280 -100.49 61.14 58.54
CA GLN A 280 -100.96 61.67 59.83
C GLN A 280 -101.22 63.18 59.81
N ALA A 281 -100.94 63.89 58.70
CA ALA A 281 -101.28 65.29 58.59
C ALA A 281 -102.82 65.44 58.53
N PRO A 282 -103.44 66.23 59.43
CA PRO A 282 -104.87 66.48 59.37
C PRO A 282 -105.23 67.18 58.05
N LYS A 283 -106.17 66.60 57.31
CA LYS A 283 -106.80 67.11 56.07
C LYS A 283 -107.64 68.40 56.30
N GLN A 284 -107.14 69.31 57.12
CA GLN A 284 -107.84 70.54 57.53
C GLN A 284 -107.29 71.81 56.82
N TRP A 285 -106.15 71.74 56.13
CA TRP A 285 -105.55 72.93 55.47
C TRP A 285 -105.88 73.08 53.97
N GLU A 286 -106.46 72.07 53.32
CA GLU A 286 -106.77 72.11 51.88
C GLU A 286 -108.09 72.84 51.54
N PHE A 287 -108.99 73.05 52.52
CA PHE A 287 -110.22 73.81 52.30
C PHE A 287 -110.08 75.33 52.57
N ASP A 288 -109.20 75.74 53.49
CA ASP A 288 -109.02 77.17 53.83
C ASP A 288 -108.00 77.90 52.91
N ARG A 289 -107.15 77.13 52.21
CA ARG A 289 -106.19 77.67 51.24
C ARG A 289 -106.82 77.95 49.86
N ALA A 290 -107.86 77.20 49.47
CA ALA A 290 -108.54 77.36 48.18
C ALA A 290 -109.49 78.58 48.11
N LYS A 291 -110.02 79.08 49.24
CA LYS A 291 -110.86 80.30 49.29
C LYS A 291 -110.09 81.60 49.49
N LYS A 292 -108.86 81.55 50.04
CA LYS A 292 -107.98 82.74 50.22
C LYS A 292 -106.99 82.94 49.06
N ALA A 293 -106.78 81.93 48.21
CA ALA A 293 -105.85 82.01 47.07
C ALA A 293 -106.45 82.56 45.76
N PHE A 294 -107.78 82.74 45.65
CA PHE A 294 -108.41 83.35 44.47
C PHE A 294 -108.59 84.88 44.59
N ALA A 295 -108.36 85.47 45.76
CA ALA A 295 -108.66 86.88 46.05
C ALA A 295 -107.42 87.75 46.36
N VAL A 296 -106.19 87.22 46.29
CA VAL A 296 -104.97 87.93 46.74
C VAL A 296 -103.81 87.93 45.71
N LEU A 297 -104.00 87.42 44.48
CA LEU A 297 -102.98 87.49 43.42
C LEU A 297 -103.52 88.00 42.07
N GLN A 298 -104.54 88.85 42.15
CA GLN A 298 -104.95 89.80 41.11
C GLN A 298 -104.91 91.17 41.79
N ASP A 299 -103.70 91.74 41.92
CA ASP A 299 -103.38 93.17 42.09
C ASP A 299 -102.02 93.32 42.81
N LEU A 300 -101.10 94.06 42.19
CA LEU A 300 -99.73 94.43 42.64
C LEU A 300 -98.69 93.30 42.46
N GLY A 301 -97.56 93.45 41.77
CA GLY A 301 -96.81 94.64 41.36
C GLY A 301 -95.32 94.40 41.62
N ILE A 302 -94.56 94.06 40.56
CA ILE A 302 -93.15 94.39 40.24
C ILE A 302 -92.00 94.12 41.25
N ALA A 303 -90.97 93.46 40.69
CA ALA A 303 -89.50 93.54 40.90
C ALA A 303 -88.78 92.77 42.04
N CYS A 304 -87.78 91.96 41.61
CA CYS A 304 -86.34 91.95 41.96
C CYS A 304 -85.79 90.51 41.82
N GLY A 305 -85.14 90.15 40.72
CA GLY A 305 -83.66 90.10 40.57
C GLY A 305 -83.20 88.63 40.73
N PHE A 306 -82.32 88.02 39.93
CA PHE A 306 -80.94 88.37 39.55
C PHE A 306 -80.38 87.11 38.82
N ASP A 307 -79.45 87.07 37.87
CA ASP A 307 -79.05 87.91 36.74
C ASP A 307 -78.32 86.96 35.76
N GLU A 308 -78.51 87.17 34.47
CA GLU A 308 -77.74 86.61 33.36
C GLU A 308 -77.10 87.83 32.67
N PHE A 309 -75.77 87.95 32.65
CA PHE A 309 -75.02 88.97 31.89
C PHE A 309 -73.50 88.71 32.03
N GLU A 310 -72.58 88.96 31.11
CA GLU A 310 -72.52 89.07 29.65
C GLU A 310 -71.03 89.17 29.31
N ALA A 311 -70.73 89.05 28.02
CA ALA A 311 -69.45 89.27 27.38
C ALA A 311 -68.89 90.70 27.56
N ALA A 312 -67.56 90.81 27.35
CA ALA A 312 -66.94 91.58 26.27
C ALA A 312 -65.74 92.48 26.67
N ALA A 313 -64.77 92.49 25.75
CA ALA A 313 -63.97 93.62 25.29
C ALA A 313 -62.68 94.04 26.03
N GLU A 314 -61.55 93.59 25.42
CA GLU A 314 -60.47 94.39 24.80
C GLU A 314 -59.55 95.39 25.55
N LYS A 315 -58.25 95.26 25.20
CA LYS A 315 -57.11 96.23 25.18
C LYS A 315 -56.53 96.67 26.54
N GLU A 316 -55.23 96.86 26.77
CA GLU A 316 -54.08 97.25 25.93
C GLU A 316 -52.74 96.89 26.66
N ALA A 317 -51.61 96.87 25.94
CA ALA A 317 -50.25 96.54 26.44
C ALA A 317 -49.57 97.70 27.23
N PRO A 318 -48.46 97.47 27.97
CA PRO A 318 -47.14 97.74 27.37
C PRO A 318 -45.93 96.90 27.88
N GLN A 319 -44.98 96.71 26.97
CA GLN A 319 -43.49 96.71 27.05
C GLN A 319 -42.69 95.89 28.09
N ASP A 320 -41.77 95.13 27.47
CA ASP A 320 -40.35 94.89 27.80
C ASP A 320 -39.89 93.80 28.78
N VAL A 321 -38.84 93.12 28.29
CA VAL A 321 -37.95 92.14 28.95
C VAL A 321 -38.44 90.68 28.98
N GLN A 322 -38.14 89.92 27.92
CA GLN A 322 -37.49 88.60 28.01
C GLN A 322 -37.10 88.04 26.62
N VAL A 323 -36.20 88.72 25.92
CA VAL A 323 -35.50 88.15 24.74
C VAL A 323 -34.55 87.00 25.17
N SER A 324 -34.13 86.95 26.45
CA SER A 324 -33.25 85.91 26.99
C SER A 324 -33.88 84.52 27.13
N SER A 325 -35.18 84.39 27.40
CA SER A 325 -35.82 83.10 27.66
C SER A 325 -36.07 82.31 26.36
N VAL A 326 -36.48 83.02 25.30
CA VAL A 326 -36.67 82.44 23.97
C VAL A 326 -35.32 82.13 23.32
N GLU A 327 -34.31 82.99 23.47
CA GLU A 327 -32.95 82.71 22.97
C GLU A 327 -32.29 81.53 23.69
N LEU A 328 -32.49 81.37 25.01
CA LEU A 328 -32.03 80.19 25.76
C LEU A 328 -32.75 78.91 25.34
N CYS A 329 -34.06 78.96 25.14
CA CYS A 329 -34.85 77.82 24.69
C CYS A 329 -34.47 77.42 23.24
N MET A 330 -34.27 78.41 22.37
CA MET A 330 -33.78 78.17 21.01
C MET A 330 -32.32 77.67 21.01
N ALA A 331 -31.44 78.19 21.85
CA ALA A 331 -30.05 77.70 21.96
C ALA A 331 -30.00 76.27 22.52
N HIS A 332 -30.84 75.94 23.50
CA HIS A 332 -30.93 74.60 24.08
C HIS A 332 -31.46 73.59 23.06
N THR A 333 -32.54 73.92 22.34
CA THR A 333 -33.09 73.07 21.28
C THR A 333 -32.12 72.94 20.10
N ASN A 334 -31.41 74.00 19.73
CA ASN A 334 -30.41 73.95 18.67
C ASN A 334 -29.17 73.12 19.08
N LYS A 335 -28.74 73.19 20.35
CA LYS A 335 -27.70 72.31 20.91
C LYS A 335 -28.15 70.85 20.98
N GLN A 336 -29.41 70.61 21.32
CA GLN A 336 -30.01 69.27 21.34
C GLN A 336 -30.15 68.70 19.92
N LEU A 337 -30.51 69.52 18.93
CA LEU A 337 -30.54 69.17 17.51
C LEU A 337 -29.14 68.89 16.95
N LEU A 338 -28.12 69.66 17.34
CA LEU A 338 -26.73 69.39 16.97
C LEU A 338 -26.23 68.08 17.60
N ALA A 339 -26.60 67.81 18.86
CA ALA A 339 -26.25 66.56 19.53
C ALA A 339 -26.98 65.35 18.90
N SER A 340 -28.26 65.48 18.54
CA SER A 340 -28.99 64.43 17.83
C SER A 340 -28.46 64.22 16.41
N ASN A 341 -28.11 65.29 15.69
CA ASN A 341 -27.44 65.21 14.39
C ASN A 341 -26.06 64.54 14.49
N GLY A 342 -25.28 64.83 15.53
CA GLY A 342 -24.02 64.14 15.79
C GLY A 342 -24.20 62.65 16.06
N LYS A 343 -25.21 62.26 16.85
CA LYS A 343 -25.56 60.84 17.09
C LYS A 343 -26.06 60.14 15.83
N LEU A 344 -26.87 60.80 15.01
CA LEU A 344 -27.34 60.27 13.73
C LEU A 344 -26.19 60.12 12.74
N LYS A 345 -25.26 61.07 12.70
CA LYS A 345 -24.06 60.99 11.86
C LYS A 345 -23.15 59.84 12.27
N ALA A 346 -22.89 59.66 13.56
CA ALA A 346 -22.12 58.51 14.07
C ALA A 346 -22.81 57.16 13.80
N ARG A 347 -24.16 57.10 13.89
CA ARG A 347 -24.92 55.91 13.49
C ARG A 347 -24.84 55.66 11.99
N ASN A 348 -24.91 56.70 11.15
CA ASN A 348 -24.74 56.56 9.70
C ASN A 348 -23.33 56.08 9.35
N GLU A 349 -22.28 56.64 9.96
CA GLU A 349 -20.90 56.18 9.75
C GLU A 349 -20.71 54.72 10.19
N THR A 350 -21.36 54.29 11.29
CA THR A 350 -21.33 52.89 11.75
C THR A 350 -22.09 51.96 10.80
N VAL A 351 -23.24 52.39 10.29
CA VAL A 351 -24.04 51.63 9.31
C VAL A 351 -23.33 51.55 7.97
N GLU A 352 -22.69 52.63 7.51
CA GLU A 352 -21.86 52.66 6.30
C GLU A 352 -20.64 51.73 6.43
N ALA A 353 -19.96 51.75 7.58
CA ALA A 353 -18.86 50.81 7.85
C ALA A 353 -19.34 49.34 7.85
N GLY A 354 -20.52 49.08 8.43
CA GLY A 354 -21.14 47.75 8.39
C GLY A 354 -21.55 47.31 6.98
N LEU A 355 -22.09 48.22 6.17
CA LEU A 355 -22.43 47.97 4.76
C LEU A 355 -21.18 47.67 3.93
N GLU A 356 -20.08 48.39 4.15
CA GLU A 356 -18.81 48.13 3.46
C GLU A 356 -18.21 46.78 3.88
N GLN A 357 -18.31 46.42 5.17
CA GLN A 357 -17.90 45.10 5.66
C GLN A 357 -18.74 43.98 5.04
N PHE A 358 -20.07 44.13 4.97
CA PHE A 358 -20.92 43.15 4.30
C PHE A 358 -20.63 43.08 2.81
N ARG A 359 -20.34 44.20 2.16
CA ARG A 359 -19.95 44.24 0.74
C ARG A 359 -18.64 43.50 0.49
N ALA A 360 -17.66 43.66 1.38
CA ALA A 360 -16.41 42.91 1.34
C ALA A 360 -16.65 41.40 1.54
N GLN A 361 -17.49 41.00 2.49
CA GLN A 361 -17.87 39.59 2.69
C GLN A 361 -18.59 39.01 1.49
N VAL A 362 -19.51 39.75 0.85
CA VAL A 362 -20.18 39.31 -0.37
C VAL A 362 -19.16 39.12 -1.50
N SER A 363 -18.23 40.06 -1.67
CA SER A 363 -17.16 39.95 -2.68
C SER A 363 -16.24 38.75 -2.44
N GLU A 364 -15.92 38.43 -1.18
CA GLU A 364 -15.11 37.27 -0.81
C GLU A 364 -15.86 35.96 -1.09
N LYS A 365 -17.14 35.90 -0.73
CA LYS A 365 -18.00 34.74 -1.00
C LYS A 365 -18.23 34.55 -2.49
N ASP A 366 -18.40 35.61 -3.27
CA ASP A 366 -18.51 35.56 -4.74
C ASP A 366 -17.20 35.10 -5.40
N ALA A 367 -16.04 35.50 -4.87
CA ALA A 367 -14.76 34.99 -5.32
C ALA A 367 -14.62 33.49 -5.04
N ALA A 368 -15.00 33.04 -3.84
CA ALA A 368 -15.03 31.63 -3.47
C ALA A 368 -16.02 30.82 -4.34
N ILE A 369 -17.20 31.38 -4.66
CA ILE A 369 -18.17 30.74 -5.57
C ILE A 369 -17.58 30.61 -6.97
N LYS A 370 -16.89 31.63 -7.50
CA LYS A 370 -16.20 31.56 -8.81
C LYS A 370 -15.07 30.53 -8.82
N GLU A 371 -14.34 30.39 -7.72
CA GLU A 371 -13.30 29.38 -7.57
C GLU A 371 -13.90 27.97 -7.48
N LEU A 372 -14.98 27.80 -6.73
CA LEU A 372 -15.71 26.53 -6.65
C LEU A 372 -16.37 26.17 -7.98
N SER A 373 -16.89 27.14 -8.73
CA SER A 373 -17.46 26.91 -10.06
C SER A 373 -16.39 26.56 -11.08
N SER A 374 -15.21 27.20 -11.04
CA SER A 374 -14.10 26.84 -11.93
C SER A 374 -13.54 25.46 -11.61
N LYS A 375 -13.44 25.09 -10.33
CA LYS A 375 -13.12 23.72 -9.88
C LYS A 375 -14.18 22.72 -10.32
N LEU A 376 -15.47 23.08 -10.24
CA LEU A 376 -16.58 22.25 -10.70
C LEU A 376 -16.53 22.06 -12.22
N ASP A 377 -16.23 23.10 -12.99
CA ASP A 377 -16.13 23.03 -14.45
C ASP A 377 -14.86 22.29 -14.90
N ALA A 378 -13.75 22.42 -14.18
CA ALA A 378 -12.55 21.60 -14.38
C ALA A 378 -12.82 20.12 -14.08
N LEU A 379 -13.52 19.81 -12.98
CA LEU A 379 -13.95 18.45 -12.65
C LEU A 379 -14.96 17.92 -13.67
N LYS A 380 -15.91 18.73 -14.14
CA LYS A 380 -16.81 18.37 -15.24
C LYS A 380 -16.05 18.16 -16.55
N GLY A 381 -14.98 18.91 -16.80
CA GLY A 381 -14.09 18.72 -17.95
C GLY A 381 -13.35 17.39 -17.88
N GLN A 382 -12.75 17.08 -16.73
CA GLN A 382 -12.10 15.79 -16.47
C GLN A 382 -13.10 14.62 -16.51
N LEU A 383 -14.35 14.85 -16.05
CA LEU A 383 -15.42 13.87 -16.12
C LEU A 383 -15.93 13.69 -17.56
N LYS A 384 -16.00 14.74 -18.38
CA LYS A 384 -16.31 14.66 -19.82
C LYS A 384 -15.21 13.98 -20.61
N GLN A 385 -13.95 14.15 -20.22
CA GLN A 385 -12.83 13.46 -20.84
C GLN A 385 -12.83 11.96 -20.51
N LYS A 386 -13.14 11.61 -19.25
CA LYS A 386 -13.46 10.22 -18.87
C LYS A 386 -14.75 9.71 -19.53
N SER A 387 -15.75 10.58 -19.73
CA SER A 387 -16.98 10.20 -20.42
C SER A 387 -16.80 10.08 -21.93
N ALA A 388 -15.76 10.66 -22.53
CA ALA A 388 -15.41 10.45 -23.93
C ALA A 388 -14.79 9.07 -24.15
N ASP A 389 -13.97 8.62 -23.19
CA ASP A 389 -13.47 7.24 -23.13
C ASP A 389 -14.59 6.23 -22.84
N ASP A 390 -15.56 6.60 -21.99
CA ASP A 390 -16.80 5.82 -21.79
C ASP A 390 -17.77 5.95 -22.98
N GLU A 391 -17.78 7.04 -23.75
CA GLU A 391 -18.62 7.22 -24.95
C GLU A 391 -18.13 6.34 -26.12
N ALA A 392 -16.84 6.03 -26.18
CA ALA A 392 -16.31 5.01 -27.09
C ALA A 392 -16.86 3.61 -26.74
N TRP A 393 -17.07 3.31 -25.45
CA TRP A 393 -17.76 2.11 -24.99
C TRP A 393 -19.29 2.20 -25.11
N GLN A 394 -19.90 3.37 -24.89
CA GLN A 394 -21.34 3.56 -25.05
C GLN A 394 -21.76 3.61 -26.51
N ARG A 395 -20.89 3.93 -27.48
CA ARG A 395 -21.18 3.73 -28.90
C ARG A 395 -21.29 2.25 -29.25
N PHE A 396 -20.52 1.39 -28.59
CA PHE A 396 -20.67 -0.07 -28.65
C PHE A 396 -21.98 -0.52 -27.98
N GLU A 397 -22.35 0.07 -26.84
CA GLU A 397 -23.59 -0.23 -26.10
C GLU A 397 -24.87 0.28 -26.82
N LYS A 398 -24.81 1.45 -27.47
CA LYS A 398 -25.95 2.08 -28.15
C LYS A 398 -26.31 1.36 -29.45
N ASP A 399 -25.35 0.76 -30.15
CA ASP A 399 -25.60 -0.06 -31.36
C ASP A 399 -26.26 -1.42 -31.04
N GLU A 400 -26.05 -1.98 -29.84
CA GLU A 400 -26.78 -3.16 -29.37
C GLU A 400 -28.15 -2.83 -28.77
N VAL A 401 -28.28 -1.71 -28.04
CA VAL A 401 -29.56 -1.25 -27.48
C VAL A 401 -30.53 -0.78 -28.58
N LEU A 402 -30.05 -0.19 -29.69
CA LEU A 402 -30.90 0.20 -30.82
C LEU A 402 -31.52 -1.01 -31.54
N LYS A 403 -30.80 -2.14 -31.62
CA LYS A 403 -31.36 -3.42 -32.12
C LYS A 403 -32.44 -3.96 -31.18
N GLY A 404 -32.31 -3.73 -29.87
CA GLY A 404 -33.32 -4.07 -28.86
C GLY A 404 -34.58 -3.19 -28.89
N PHE A 405 -34.47 -1.94 -29.36
CA PHE A 405 -35.60 -1.01 -29.51
C PHE A 405 -36.39 -1.24 -30.81
N HIS A 406 -35.73 -1.67 -31.89
CA HIS A 406 -36.43 -2.01 -33.14
C HIS A 406 -37.37 -3.23 -33.01
N LEU A 407 -37.11 -4.15 -32.07
CA LEU A 407 -38.02 -5.27 -31.81
C LEU A 407 -39.30 -4.83 -31.06
N ALA A 408 -39.24 -3.78 -30.24
CA ALA A 408 -40.40 -3.23 -29.54
C ALA A 408 -41.35 -2.47 -30.49
N ALA A 409 -40.80 -1.80 -31.51
CA ALA A 409 -41.60 -1.16 -32.56
C ALA A 409 -42.29 -2.17 -33.49
N VAL A 410 -41.74 -3.37 -33.65
CA VAL A 410 -42.37 -4.45 -34.44
C VAL A 410 -43.55 -5.08 -33.68
N VAL A 411 -43.51 -5.15 -32.34
CA VAL A 411 -44.61 -5.69 -31.53
C VAL A 411 -45.78 -4.70 -31.37
N ALA A 412 -45.56 -3.40 -31.55
CA ALA A 412 -46.63 -2.39 -31.53
C ALA A 412 -47.56 -2.41 -32.77
N LYS A 413 -47.33 -3.34 -33.71
CA LYS A 413 -48.14 -3.47 -34.94
C LYS A 413 -49.25 -4.52 -34.85
N GLU A 414 -49.43 -5.18 -33.70
CA GLU A 414 -50.57 -6.08 -33.46
C GLU A 414 -51.43 -5.51 -32.32
N GLY A 415 -52.67 -5.17 -32.66
CA GLY A 415 -53.56 -4.32 -31.86
C GLY A 415 -53.99 -4.93 -30.53
N VAL A 416 -53.42 -4.42 -29.44
CA VAL A 416 -53.89 -4.67 -28.07
C VAL A 416 -54.00 -3.35 -27.31
N ASN A 417 -55.06 -3.23 -26.50
CA ASN A 417 -55.51 -2.01 -25.83
C ASN A 417 -54.41 -1.25 -25.04
N PRO A 418 -54.43 0.10 -25.03
CA PRO A 418 -53.36 0.95 -24.52
C PRO A 418 -53.19 0.95 -22.98
N GLY A 419 -54.10 0.33 -22.23
CA GLY A 419 -54.00 0.22 -20.77
C GLY A 419 -53.03 -0.87 -20.29
N ASP A 420 -53.04 -2.04 -20.94
CA ASP A 420 -52.21 -3.19 -20.53
C ASP A 420 -50.80 -3.14 -21.14
N ALA A 421 -50.64 -2.49 -22.29
CA ALA A 421 -49.34 -2.30 -22.95
C ALA A 421 -48.40 -1.36 -22.18
N ALA A 422 -48.95 -0.37 -21.46
CA ALA A 422 -48.17 0.55 -20.63
C ALA A 422 -47.61 -0.15 -19.38
N VAL A 423 -48.40 -1.01 -18.73
CA VAL A 423 -47.99 -1.77 -17.54
C VAL A 423 -46.98 -2.87 -17.92
N ALA A 424 -47.24 -3.64 -18.98
CA ALA A 424 -46.31 -4.65 -19.48
C ALA A 424 -45.01 -4.05 -20.05
N GLY A 425 -45.07 -2.86 -20.63
CA GLY A 425 -43.90 -2.10 -21.08
C GLY A 425 -43.04 -1.64 -19.91
N ASN A 426 -43.66 -1.20 -18.81
CA ASN A 426 -42.96 -0.76 -17.61
C ASN A 426 -42.32 -1.96 -16.86
N GLU A 427 -43.01 -3.10 -16.76
CA GLU A 427 -42.43 -4.32 -16.21
C GLU A 427 -41.25 -4.84 -17.04
N ARG A 428 -41.35 -4.84 -18.38
CA ARG A 428 -40.24 -5.23 -19.25
C ARG A 428 -39.06 -4.25 -19.18
N ALA A 429 -39.33 -2.96 -18.99
CA ALA A 429 -38.28 -1.96 -18.76
C ALA A 429 -37.58 -2.15 -17.41
N VAL A 430 -38.34 -2.45 -16.35
CA VAL A 430 -37.80 -2.78 -15.02
C VAL A 430 -36.98 -4.07 -15.06
N ILE A 431 -37.45 -5.12 -15.74
CA ILE A 431 -36.68 -6.37 -15.90
C ILE A 431 -35.37 -6.14 -16.66
N LYS A 432 -35.38 -5.29 -17.69
CA LYS A 432 -34.15 -4.92 -18.43
C LYS A 432 -33.19 -4.08 -17.57
N ALA A 433 -33.71 -3.13 -16.79
CA ALA A 433 -32.88 -2.35 -15.86
C ALA A 433 -32.26 -3.24 -14.77
N LEU A 434 -33.03 -4.19 -14.22
CA LEU A 434 -32.54 -5.19 -13.27
C LEU A 434 -31.52 -6.14 -13.89
N ALA A 435 -31.68 -6.52 -15.17
CA ALA A 435 -30.69 -7.33 -15.89
C ALA A 435 -29.36 -6.58 -16.06
N ILE A 436 -29.41 -5.29 -16.44
CA ILE A 436 -28.20 -4.44 -16.54
C ILE A 436 -27.55 -4.27 -15.17
N GLN A 437 -28.33 -4.04 -14.12
CA GLN A 437 -27.81 -3.89 -12.76
C GLN A 437 -27.20 -5.20 -12.25
N ARG A 438 -27.84 -6.34 -12.51
CA ARG A 438 -27.30 -7.68 -12.25
C ARG A 438 -25.98 -7.88 -12.98
N ASP A 439 -25.90 -7.49 -14.26
CA ASP A 439 -24.69 -7.70 -15.06
C ASP A 439 -23.55 -6.79 -14.60
N LYS A 440 -23.83 -5.57 -14.13
CA LYS A 440 -22.87 -4.71 -13.43
C LYS A 440 -22.35 -5.34 -12.14
N TYR A 441 -23.25 -5.87 -11.30
CA TYR A 441 -22.84 -6.57 -10.08
C TYR A 441 -22.06 -7.84 -10.38
N LYS A 442 -22.47 -8.61 -11.40
CA LYS A 442 -21.75 -9.80 -11.85
C LYS A 442 -20.33 -9.44 -12.32
N HIS A 443 -20.18 -8.36 -13.07
CA HIS A 443 -18.87 -7.90 -13.53
C HIS A 443 -17.99 -7.43 -12.35
N SER A 444 -18.57 -6.67 -11.40
CA SER A 444 -17.88 -6.26 -10.18
C SER A 444 -17.46 -7.47 -9.33
N VAL A 445 -18.31 -8.48 -9.19
CA VAL A 445 -18.01 -9.73 -8.48
C VAL A 445 -16.89 -10.51 -9.17
N ILE A 446 -16.93 -10.65 -10.51
CA ILE A 446 -15.86 -11.32 -11.26
C ILE A 446 -14.53 -10.59 -11.10
N SER A 447 -14.54 -9.25 -11.17
CA SER A 447 -13.34 -8.43 -10.96
C SER A 447 -12.78 -8.60 -9.54
N LEU A 448 -13.64 -8.51 -8.52
CA LEU A 448 -13.26 -8.74 -7.12
C LEU A 448 -12.76 -10.17 -6.88
N GLU A 449 -13.37 -11.18 -7.51
CA GLU A 449 -12.90 -12.56 -7.45
C GLU A 449 -11.52 -12.73 -8.10
N ALA A 450 -11.27 -12.06 -9.23
CA ALA A 450 -9.96 -12.08 -9.89
C ALA A 450 -8.89 -11.41 -9.02
N GLU A 451 -9.22 -10.28 -8.40
CA GLU A 451 -8.33 -9.58 -7.47
C GLU A 451 -8.06 -10.41 -6.21
N ASN A 452 -9.08 -11.06 -5.65
CA ASN A 452 -8.95 -11.96 -4.51
C ASN A 452 -8.10 -13.19 -4.86
N ARG A 453 -8.24 -13.74 -6.08
CA ARG A 453 -7.35 -14.80 -6.59
C ARG A 453 -5.90 -14.32 -6.70
N LYS A 454 -5.68 -13.09 -7.17
CA LYS A 454 -4.34 -12.48 -7.25
C LYS A 454 -3.70 -12.33 -5.87
N TYR A 455 -4.42 -11.76 -4.90
CA TYR A 455 -3.91 -11.62 -3.53
C TYR A 455 -3.66 -12.98 -2.87
N LYS A 456 -4.55 -13.96 -3.06
CA LYS A 456 -4.32 -15.34 -2.59
C LYS A 456 -3.07 -15.95 -3.20
N GLY A 457 -2.84 -15.76 -4.50
CA GLY A 457 -1.63 -16.20 -5.18
C GLY A 457 -0.37 -15.54 -4.63
N GLN A 458 -0.39 -14.23 -4.38
CA GLN A 458 0.73 -13.50 -3.77
C GLN A 458 1.02 -14.00 -2.35
N VAL A 459 0.00 -14.24 -1.53
CA VAL A 459 0.18 -14.78 -0.18
C VAL A 459 0.78 -16.19 -0.22
N GLN A 460 0.36 -17.03 -1.18
CA GLN A 460 0.94 -18.36 -1.36
C GLN A 460 2.41 -18.30 -1.80
N ALA A 461 2.73 -17.46 -2.79
CA ALA A 461 4.10 -17.27 -3.27
C ALA A 461 5.03 -16.76 -2.15
N LEU A 462 4.61 -15.74 -1.41
CA LEU A 462 5.36 -15.22 -0.25
C LEU A 462 5.49 -16.27 0.86
N ALA A 463 4.50 -17.12 1.07
CA ALA A 463 4.58 -18.21 2.05
C ALA A 463 5.55 -19.32 1.62
N GLU A 464 5.63 -19.62 0.32
CA GLU A 464 6.60 -20.57 -0.24
C GLU A 464 8.02 -20.01 -0.18
N GLU A 465 8.21 -18.75 -0.57
CA GLU A 465 9.50 -18.06 -0.44
C GLU A 465 9.96 -18.02 1.02
N ARG A 466 9.07 -17.67 1.95
CA ARG A 466 9.37 -17.70 3.38
C ARG A 466 9.79 -19.10 3.85
N ARG A 467 9.12 -20.16 3.38
CA ARG A 467 9.52 -21.55 3.72
C ARG A 467 10.88 -21.90 3.14
N SER A 468 11.18 -21.52 1.89
CA SER A 468 12.49 -21.73 1.26
C SER A 468 13.59 -21.04 2.07
N LEU A 469 13.39 -19.75 2.37
CA LEU A 469 14.31 -18.97 3.19
C LEU A 469 14.44 -19.54 4.60
N GLU A 470 13.37 -20.04 5.22
CA GLU A 470 13.46 -20.70 6.53
C GLU A 470 14.31 -21.98 6.45
N THR A 471 14.17 -22.80 5.39
CA THR A 471 15.00 -24.00 5.20
C THR A 471 16.47 -23.67 4.93
N GLU A 472 16.74 -22.70 4.05
CA GLU A 472 18.10 -22.25 3.73
C GLU A 472 18.77 -21.61 4.94
N ASN A 473 18.04 -20.81 5.73
CA ASN A 473 18.56 -20.23 6.98
C ASN A 473 18.91 -21.31 8.01
N VAL A 474 18.10 -22.37 8.14
CA VAL A 474 18.42 -23.51 9.02
C VAL A 474 19.65 -24.26 8.53
N GLU A 475 19.82 -24.43 7.21
CA GLU A 475 21.01 -25.05 6.64
C GLU A 475 22.28 -24.19 6.83
N LEU A 476 22.17 -22.87 6.66
CA LEU A 476 23.25 -21.93 6.96
C LEU A 476 23.60 -21.96 8.45
N TYR A 477 22.60 -22.02 9.33
CA TYR A 477 22.79 -22.17 10.76
C TYR A 477 23.51 -23.49 11.09
N ALA A 478 23.13 -24.60 10.44
CA ALA A 478 23.80 -25.89 10.55
C ALA A 478 25.28 -25.81 10.15
N LYS A 479 25.58 -25.18 9.01
CA LYS A 479 26.96 -24.97 8.53
C LYS A 479 27.76 -24.09 9.48
N LEU A 480 27.17 -23.01 9.98
CA LEU A 480 27.82 -22.12 10.95
C LEU A 480 28.14 -22.85 12.26
N LYS A 481 27.18 -23.60 12.80
CA LYS A 481 27.36 -24.41 14.00
C LYS A 481 28.41 -25.51 13.80
N TYR A 482 28.42 -26.17 12.63
CA TYR A 482 29.45 -27.15 12.27
C TYR A 482 30.85 -26.51 12.20
N VAL A 483 31.00 -25.35 11.54
CA VAL A 483 32.28 -24.62 11.48
C VAL A 483 32.70 -24.11 12.86
N GLN A 484 31.76 -23.70 13.71
CA GLN A 484 32.07 -23.24 15.07
C GLN A 484 32.53 -24.39 15.98
N THR A 485 31.92 -25.57 15.85
CA THR A 485 32.22 -26.76 16.66
C THR A 485 33.44 -27.54 16.17
N HIS A 486 33.66 -27.65 14.85
CA HIS A 486 34.84 -28.33 14.29
C HIS A 486 36.01 -27.38 14.01
N GLY A 487 35.77 -26.09 13.79
CA GLY A 487 36.82 -25.08 13.67
C GLY A 487 37.55 -24.81 14.99
N THR A 488 37.00 -25.25 16.13
CA THR A 488 37.65 -25.20 17.44
C THR A 488 38.59 -26.39 17.72
N GLU A 489 38.56 -27.45 16.91
CA GLU A 489 39.40 -28.65 17.10
C GLU A 489 40.77 -28.58 16.40
N SER A 490 41.08 -27.49 15.68
CA SER A 490 42.42 -27.30 15.07
C SER A 490 43.40 -26.66 16.07
N PRO A 491 44.48 -27.36 16.50
CA PRO A 491 45.37 -26.93 17.59
C PRO A 491 46.39 -25.85 17.15
N GLY A 492 45.90 -24.80 16.49
CA GLY A 492 46.71 -23.65 16.04
C GLY A 492 45.91 -22.39 15.70
N ALA A 493 44.57 -22.43 15.75
CA ALA A 493 43.69 -21.32 15.32
C ALA A 493 42.96 -20.60 16.47
N GLY A 494 43.22 -20.96 17.72
CA GLY A 494 42.47 -20.50 18.91
C GLY A 494 42.40 -18.99 19.10
N ASN A 495 43.39 -18.23 18.60
CA ASN A 495 43.44 -16.77 18.82
C ASN A 495 42.76 -15.94 17.73
N ARG A 496 42.41 -16.50 16.56
CA ARG A 496 41.75 -15.74 15.46
C ARG A 496 40.22 -15.88 15.46
N ALA A 497 39.68 -17.03 15.87
CA ALA A 497 38.24 -17.24 15.94
C ALA A 497 37.56 -16.44 17.08
N ALA A 498 38.26 -16.26 18.21
CA ALA A 498 37.76 -15.49 19.35
C ALA A 498 37.61 -13.98 19.05
N ALA A 499 38.38 -13.44 18.11
CA ALA A 499 38.29 -12.04 17.69
C ALA A 499 37.12 -11.79 16.71
N ALA A 500 36.75 -12.79 15.89
CA ALA A 500 35.62 -12.71 14.95
C ALA A 500 34.25 -12.93 15.64
N ALA A 501 34.21 -13.61 16.78
CA ALA A 501 33.01 -13.82 17.59
C ALA A 501 32.50 -12.55 18.33
N LYS A 502 33.17 -11.40 18.15
CA LYS A 502 32.76 -10.09 18.67
C LYS A 502 31.95 -9.25 17.68
N GLY A 503 31.39 -9.88 16.63
CA GLY A 503 30.28 -9.30 15.88
C GLY A 503 29.06 -9.13 16.79
N LYS A 504 28.28 -8.05 16.58
CA LYS A 504 27.02 -7.78 17.30
C LYS A 504 26.26 -9.10 17.55
N PRO A 505 25.85 -9.42 18.79
CA PRO A 505 25.08 -10.63 19.02
C PRO A 505 23.84 -10.55 18.13
N LEU A 506 23.69 -11.49 17.21
CA LEU A 506 22.39 -11.80 16.65
C LEU A 506 21.45 -11.95 17.84
N SER A 507 20.24 -11.37 17.77
CA SER A 507 19.33 -11.39 18.91
C SER A 507 19.31 -12.81 19.47
N LYS A 508 19.65 -12.99 20.75
CA LYS A 508 19.69 -14.32 21.40
C LYS A 508 18.37 -15.08 21.19
N GLU A 509 17.29 -14.37 20.90
CA GLU A 509 16.00 -14.92 20.52
C GLU A 509 15.98 -15.56 19.11
N MET A 510 16.65 -14.95 18.13
CA MET A 510 16.82 -15.52 16.78
C MET A 510 17.75 -16.74 16.81
N ASP A 511 18.85 -16.70 17.56
CA ASP A 511 19.71 -17.87 17.76
C ASP A 511 18.93 -19.02 18.39
N ARG A 512 18.15 -18.76 19.45
CA ARG A 512 17.28 -19.76 20.07
C ARG A 512 16.20 -20.29 19.12
N LYS A 513 15.68 -19.45 18.22
CA LYS A 513 14.68 -19.85 17.24
C LYS A 513 15.28 -20.82 16.22
N TYR A 514 16.44 -20.49 15.67
CA TYR A 514 17.13 -21.35 14.70
C TYR A 514 17.74 -22.60 15.34
N ASP A 515 18.24 -22.53 16.58
CA ASP A 515 18.65 -23.71 17.37
C ASP A 515 17.50 -24.71 17.51
N ARG A 516 16.29 -24.25 17.87
CA ARG A 516 15.12 -25.14 17.99
C ARG A 516 14.70 -25.73 16.65
N LEU A 517 14.68 -24.91 15.60
CA LEU A 517 14.33 -25.38 14.25
C LEU A 517 15.35 -26.40 13.73
N PHE A 518 16.63 -26.21 14.03
CA PHE A 518 17.71 -27.13 13.72
C PHE A 518 17.63 -28.43 14.53
N ASP A 519 17.43 -28.35 15.85
CA ASP A 519 17.28 -29.54 16.69
C ASP A 519 16.02 -30.33 16.32
N GLU A 520 14.94 -29.64 15.92
CA GLU A 520 13.72 -30.28 15.40
C GLU A 520 13.94 -30.93 14.03
N SER A 521 14.72 -30.33 13.14
CA SER A 521 15.01 -30.88 11.81
C SER A 521 16.03 -32.02 11.81
N ILE A 522 16.91 -32.08 12.81
CA ILE A 522 17.93 -33.14 12.93
C ILE A 522 17.49 -34.32 13.79
N SER A 523 16.50 -34.12 14.68
CA SER A 523 16.05 -35.20 15.55
C SER A 523 15.27 -36.28 14.77
N PRO A 524 15.80 -37.51 14.62
CA PRO A 524 15.08 -38.60 13.94
C PRO A 524 13.79 -38.98 14.67
N PHE A 525 13.71 -38.71 15.99
CA PHE A 525 12.51 -38.92 16.78
C PHE A 525 11.44 -37.85 16.54
N ALA A 526 11.80 -36.63 16.14
CA ALA A 526 10.84 -35.59 15.79
C ALA A 526 10.13 -35.90 14.48
N GLU A 527 10.89 -36.34 13.46
CA GLU A 527 10.34 -36.85 12.21
C GLU A 527 9.47 -38.09 12.44
N TRP A 528 9.94 -39.05 13.23
CA TRP A 528 9.16 -40.24 13.58
C TRP A 528 7.86 -39.88 14.32
N LYS A 529 7.91 -38.95 15.28
CA LYS A 529 6.72 -38.48 16.02
C LYS A 529 5.76 -37.66 15.16
N ARG A 530 6.24 -36.97 14.12
CA ARG A 530 5.41 -36.33 13.09
C ARG A 530 4.74 -37.38 12.22
N ARG A 531 5.50 -38.32 11.64
CA ARG A 531 4.96 -39.42 10.82
C ARG A 531 3.96 -40.28 11.58
N GLN A 532 4.21 -40.56 12.85
CA GLN A 532 3.29 -41.32 13.69
C GLN A 532 1.99 -40.57 13.94
N ARG A 533 2.05 -39.25 14.20
CA ARG A 533 0.85 -38.41 14.31
C ARG A 533 0.09 -38.32 13.00
N ASP A 534 0.77 -38.19 11.88
CA ASP A 534 0.16 -38.11 10.56
C ASP A 534 -0.50 -39.44 10.17
N SER A 535 0.14 -40.56 10.47
CA SER A 535 -0.42 -41.90 10.29
C SER A 535 -1.64 -42.13 11.17
N GLN A 536 -1.58 -41.77 12.46
CA GLN A 536 -2.73 -41.83 13.37
C GLN A 536 -3.86 -40.91 12.90
N TYR A 537 -3.54 -39.70 12.45
CA TYR A 537 -4.50 -38.76 11.92
C TYR A 537 -5.14 -39.29 10.63
N GLN A 538 -4.39 -39.93 9.74
CA GLN A 538 -4.94 -40.56 8.53
C GLN A 538 -5.80 -41.79 8.84
N ALA A 539 -5.41 -42.59 9.84
CA ALA A 539 -6.13 -43.78 10.30
C ALA A 539 -7.46 -43.47 11.00
N MET A 540 -7.68 -42.23 11.44
CA MET A 540 -8.95 -41.80 12.06
C MET A 540 -10.07 -41.61 11.02
N SER A 541 -11.30 -41.92 11.43
CA SER A 541 -12.50 -41.72 10.61
C SER A 541 -12.69 -40.24 10.27
N ALA A 542 -13.36 -39.94 9.15
CA ALA A 542 -13.65 -38.56 8.74
C ALA A 542 -14.42 -37.78 9.82
N ILE A 543 -15.29 -38.47 10.56
CA ILE A 543 -16.05 -37.90 11.69
C ILE A 543 -15.11 -37.57 12.84
N ASP A 544 -14.19 -38.46 13.18
CA ASP A 544 -13.20 -38.23 14.25
C ASP A 544 -12.22 -37.10 13.89
N LYS A 545 -11.88 -36.94 12.60
CA LYS A 545 -11.08 -35.81 12.11
C LYS A 545 -11.82 -34.47 12.28
N VAL A 546 -13.11 -34.44 11.96
CA VAL A 546 -13.95 -33.25 12.17
C VAL A 546 -14.12 -32.97 13.66
N ALA A 547 -14.34 -34.01 14.47
CA ALA A 547 -14.41 -33.90 15.93
C ALA A 547 -13.10 -33.35 16.50
N LEU A 548 -11.94 -33.88 16.11
CA LEU A 548 -10.63 -33.38 16.54
C LEU A 548 -10.38 -31.93 16.14
N LYS A 549 -10.78 -31.52 14.93
CA LYS A 549 -10.70 -30.12 14.50
C LYS A 549 -11.62 -29.24 15.31
N ALA A 550 -12.86 -29.66 15.54
CA ALA A 550 -13.81 -28.93 16.38
C ALA A 550 -13.29 -28.81 17.82
N THR A 551 -12.90 -29.92 18.44
CA THR A 551 -12.31 -29.97 19.78
C THR A 551 -11.07 -29.09 19.88
N ASN A 552 -10.16 -29.12 18.90
CA ASN A 552 -8.98 -28.24 18.93
C ASN A 552 -9.33 -26.76 18.74
N VAL A 553 -10.35 -26.41 17.95
CA VAL A 553 -10.80 -25.02 17.81
C VAL A 553 -11.47 -24.52 19.11
N PHE A 554 -12.29 -25.35 19.74
CA PHE A 554 -12.88 -25.07 21.05
C PHE A 554 -11.81 -25.03 22.17
N LEU A 555 -10.80 -25.90 22.16
CA LEU A 555 -9.77 -25.89 23.22
C LEU A 555 -8.62 -24.90 22.99
N SER A 556 -8.35 -24.50 21.74
CA SER A 556 -7.23 -23.59 21.43
C SER A 556 -7.52 -22.17 21.89
N THR A 557 -8.76 -21.70 21.75
CA THR A 557 -9.13 -20.33 22.10
C THR A 557 -9.26 -20.17 23.62
N LYS A 558 -8.66 -19.10 24.16
CA LYS A 558 -8.73 -18.77 25.60
C LYS A 558 -10.17 -18.52 26.06
N LEU A 559 -10.97 -17.91 25.18
CA LEU A 559 -12.39 -17.61 25.40
C LEU A 559 -13.26 -18.86 25.49
N SER A 560 -13.05 -19.86 24.64
CA SER A 560 -13.84 -21.09 24.71
C SER A 560 -13.48 -21.96 25.91
N ARG A 561 -12.22 -21.96 26.35
CA ARG A 561 -11.82 -22.57 27.63
C ARG A 561 -12.50 -21.90 28.83
N LEU A 562 -12.58 -20.58 28.82
CA LEU A 562 -13.31 -19.83 29.85
C LEU A 562 -14.81 -20.12 29.81
N PHE A 563 -15.41 -20.17 28.62
CA PHE A 563 -16.82 -20.52 28.44
C PHE A 563 -17.13 -21.92 28.96
N LEU A 564 -16.26 -22.91 28.70
CA LEU A 564 -16.46 -24.28 29.17
C LEU A 564 -16.34 -24.37 30.71
N LEU A 565 -15.42 -23.62 31.32
CA LEU A 565 -15.32 -23.51 32.78
C LEU A 565 -16.55 -22.87 33.40
N VAL A 566 -17.07 -21.80 32.81
CA VAL A 566 -18.31 -21.15 33.26
C VAL A 566 -19.50 -22.07 33.07
N TYR A 567 -19.62 -22.72 31.90
CA TYR A 567 -20.71 -23.65 31.60
C TYR A 567 -20.73 -24.84 32.55
N THR A 568 -19.58 -25.47 32.80
CA THR A 568 -19.47 -26.55 33.79
C THR A 568 -19.76 -26.06 35.20
N GLY A 569 -19.28 -24.87 35.59
CA GLY A 569 -19.59 -24.26 36.88
C GLY A 569 -21.10 -24.02 37.08
N VAL A 570 -21.78 -23.45 36.09
CA VAL A 570 -23.24 -23.25 36.11
C VAL A 570 -23.99 -24.57 36.17
N LEU A 571 -23.54 -25.59 35.42
CA LEU A 571 -24.13 -26.92 35.48
C LEU A 571 -24.00 -27.53 36.89
N HIS A 572 -22.84 -27.40 37.53
CA HIS A 572 -22.63 -27.89 38.90
C HIS A 572 -23.52 -27.12 39.89
N LEU A 573 -23.61 -25.79 39.78
CA LEU A 573 -24.52 -24.98 40.61
C LEU A 573 -25.98 -25.40 40.44
N LEU A 574 -26.39 -25.71 39.22
CA LEU A 574 -27.75 -26.14 38.89
C LEU A 574 -28.05 -27.53 39.47
N VAL A 575 -27.12 -28.48 39.34
CA VAL A 575 -27.23 -29.82 39.96
C VAL A 575 -27.24 -29.71 41.48
N PHE A 576 -26.38 -28.89 42.07
CA PHE A 576 -26.39 -28.60 43.52
C PHE A 576 -27.70 -27.93 43.94
N GLY A 577 -28.26 -27.03 43.15
CA GLY A 577 -29.56 -26.42 43.38
C GLY A 577 -30.70 -27.44 43.37
N MET A 578 -30.71 -28.37 42.40
CA MET A 578 -31.69 -29.46 42.36
C MET A 578 -31.53 -30.44 43.53
N LEU A 579 -30.29 -30.78 43.90
CA LEU A 579 -30.00 -31.63 45.06
C LEU A 579 -30.39 -30.94 46.37
N HIS A 580 -30.14 -29.64 46.50
CA HIS A 580 -30.55 -28.85 47.66
C HIS A 580 -32.08 -28.74 47.75
N HIS A 581 -32.76 -28.49 46.63
CA HIS A 581 -34.22 -28.44 46.58
C HIS A 581 -34.85 -29.80 46.91
N SER A 582 -34.29 -30.89 46.38
CA SER A 582 -34.75 -32.25 46.68
C SER A 582 -34.36 -32.74 48.09
N SER A 583 -33.33 -32.15 48.70
CA SER A 583 -32.99 -32.33 50.12
C SER A 583 -33.99 -31.59 51.02
N LEU A 584 -34.31 -30.33 50.70
CA LEU A 584 -35.30 -29.53 51.45
C LEU A 584 -36.71 -30.12 51.37
N SER A 585 -37.10 -30.69 50.23
CA SER A 585 -38.41 -31.32 50.07
C SER A 585 -38.55 -32.65 50.81
N ARG A 586 -37.46 -33.22 51.35
CA ARG A 586 -37.46 -34.43 52.20
C ARG A 586 -37.46 -34.13 53.70
N LEU A 587 -37.41 -32.86 54.12
CA LEU A 587 -37.62 -32.51 55.52
C LEU A 587 -39.12 -32.61 55.83
N PRO A 588 -39.55 -33.46 56.79
CA PRO A 588 -40.95 -33.52 57.18
C PRO A 588 -41.35 -32.16 57.75
N LYS A 589 -42.41 -31.57 57.20
CA LYS A 589 -43.04 -30.37 57.76
C LYS A 589 -43.44 -30.67 59.21
N ALA A 590 -42.69 -30.10 60.15
CA ALA A 590 -42.98 -30.15 61.58
C ALA A 590 -44.13 -29.20 61.91
#